data_AF-A0A6A1WK86-F1
#
_entry.id   AF-A0A6A1WK86-F1
#
_cell.length_a   1.000
_cell.length_b   1.000
_cell.length_c   1.000
_cell.angle_alpha   90.00
_cell.angle_beta   90.00
_cell.angle_gamma   90.00
#
_symmetry.space_group_name_H-M   'P 1'
#
loop_
_entity.id
_entity.type
_entity.pdbx_description
1 polymer ?
#
loop_
_entity_poly.entity_id
_entity_poly.type
_entity_poly.pdbx_seq_one_letter_code
_entity_poly.pdbx_strand_id
1 'polypeptide(L)'
;MAVFSWTVWSRSMLSSTAANNRDLHSPMKESGVRVMSCLPCNLVEPRIMRRSHGRGQRVIVGASPTEAALVPTKPMITKEDLVAYLASGCKPKGNWRIGAEHEKFGFDLGTLRPLRYEQIAELLHGIAERFDWDKVMEGDNIIGLVQGKQSISLEPGGQLELSGAPVETLHQTCAEINSHLSQVKSVAEKMGVGFLGIGFQPKCEIEDIPIIPKARFGIIRKYWPQVGSLARDVMYRTCTVQVK
;
A
#
# COMPACT_ATOMS: atom_id res chain seq x y z
N MET A 1 -6.95 -25.80 -24.41
CA MET A 1 -6.01 -24.78 -23.90
C MET A 1 -5.69 -25.14 -22.46
N ALA A 2 -4.45 -25.53 -22.17
CA ALA A 2 -4.05 -26.09 -20.88
C ALA A 2 -3.97 -24.98 -19.82
N VAL A 3 -4.81 -25.09 -18.79
CA VAL A 3 -4.73 -24.29 -17.56
C VAL A 3 -3.54 -24.82 -16.77
N PHE A 4 -2.55 -23.97 -16.49
CA PHE A 4 -1.44 -24.34 -15.61
C PHE A 4 -1.99 -24.64 -14.21
N SER A 5 -2.03 -25.93 -13.89
CA SER A 5 -2.41 -26.46 -12.61
C SER A 5 -1.30 -26.16 -11.60
N TRP A 6 -1.60 -25.35 -10.59
CA TRP A 6 -0.74 -25.14 -9.43
C TRP A 6 -0.81 -26.39 -8.53
N THR A 7 -0.15 -27.45 -8.96
CA THR A 7 0.10 -28.65 -8.16
C THR A 7 1.61 -28.73 -7.91
N VAL A 8 2.02 -28.38 -6.70
CA VAL A 8 3.12 -29.04 -5.95
C VAL A 8 4.49 -29.11 -6.65
N TRP A 9 5.39 -28.16 -6.34
CA TRP A 9 6.83 -28.43 -6.32
C TRP A 9 7.20 -29.02 -4.94
N SER A 10 6.94 -30.32 -4.76
CA SER A 10 7.41 -31.08 -3.60
C SER A 10 8.45 -32.09 -4.06
N ARG A 11 9.69 -31.91 -3.57
CA ARG A 11 10.74 -32.92 -3.42
C ARG A 11 11.10 -33.76 -4.65
N SER A 12 11.91 -33.23 -5.57
CA SER A 12 12.84 -34.05 -6.35
C SER A 12 13.96 -33.25 -7.03
N MET A 13 14.80 -32.52 -6.28
CA MET A 13 16.09 -32.03 -6.84
C MET A 13 17.07 -31.58 -5.74
N LEU A 14 17.28 -32.42 -4.73
CA LEU A 14 18.39 -32.30 -3.79
C LEU A 14 19.19 -33.60 -3.85
N SER A 15 19.96 -33.77 -4.92
CA SER A 15 21.02 -34.79 -5.06
C SER A 15 21.66 -34.70 -6.44
N SER A 16 22.59 -33.76 -6.64
CA SER A 16 23.76 -33.96 -7.51
C SER A 16 24.70 -32.75 -7.49
N THR A 17 25.74 -32.91 -6.68
CA THR A 17 27.14 -32.54 -6.97
C THR A 17 27.51 -31.11 -7.40
N ALA A 18 28.19 -30.46 -6.44
CA ALA A 18 29.16 -29.39 -6.59
C ALA A 18 30.09 -29.50 -7.81
N ALA A 19 30.35 -28.37 -8.47
CA ALA A 19 31.62 -28.07 -9.12
C ALA A 19 31.81 -26.56 -9.31
N ASN A 20 32.92 -26.06 -8.75
CA ASN A 20 33.72 -24.87 -9.09
C ASN A 20 33.11 -23.75 -9.95
N ASN A 21 33.18 -22.52 -9.42
CA ASN A 21 33.85 -21.47 -10.19
C ASN A 21 34.58 -20.47 -9.28
N ARG A 22 35.86 -20.29 -9.57
CA ARG A 22 36.80 -19.38 -8.88
C ARG A 22 36.71 -17.98 -9.49
N ASP A 23 37.04 -16.99 -8.67
CA ASP A 23 37.67 -15.71 -9.01
C ASP A 23 37.06 -14.82 -10.10
N LEU A 24 36.24 -13.85 -9.65
CA LEU A 24 36.17 -12.53 -10.28
C LEU A 24 36.07 -11.44 -9.19
N HIS A 25 37.22 -11.07 -8.62
CA HIS A 25 37.37 -9.81 -7.89
C HIS A 25 37.68 -8.69 -8.90
N SER A 26 36.90 -7.61 -8.87
CA SER A 26 37.26 -6.32 -9.46
C SER A 26 36.81 -5.21 -8.50
N PRO A 27 37.66 -4.23 -8.17
CA PRO A 27 37.33 -3.19 -7.19
C PRO A 27 36.43 -2.11 -7.82
N MET A 28 35.31 -1.81 -7.15
CA MET A 28 34.46 -0.66 -7.48
C MET A 28 35.20 0.64 -7.13
N LYS A 29 35.28 1.56 -8.10
CA LYS A 29 35.79 2.92 -7.92
C LYS A 29 34.74 3.78 -7.23
N GLU A 30 35.12 4.46 -6.16
CA GLU A 30 34.34 5.52 -5.52
C GLU A 30 34.25 6.74 -6.44
N SER A 31 33.03 7.16 -6.80
CA SER A 31 32.74 8.45 -7.41
C SER A 31 31.92 9.29 -6.44
N GLY A 32 32.53 10.39 -5.96
CA GLY A 32 31.94 11.31 -5.00
C GLY A 32 30.72 12.04 -5.56
N VAL A 33 29.64 12.06 -4.77
CA VAL A 33 28.45 12.86 -5.03
C VAL A 33 28.65 14.26 -4.47
N ARG A 34 28.73 15.27 -5.35
CA ARG A 34 28.64 16.69 -4.97
C ARG A 34 27.17 17.07 -4.84
N VAL A 35 26.76 17.51 -3.65
CA VAL A 35 25.45 18.10 -3.38
C VAL A 35 25.45 19.55 -3.86
N MET A 36 24.56 19.87 -4.80
CA MET A 36 24.38 21.22 -5.35
C MET A 36 23.30 21.94 -4.53
N SER A 37 23.67 23.03 -3.86
CA SER A 37 22.79 23.84 -3.02
C SER A 37 21.89 24.76 -3.87
N CYS A 38 20.57 24.66 -3.72
CA CYS A 38 19.63 25.61 -4.30
C CYS A 38 19.54 26.90 -3.45
N LEU A 39 19.67 28.05 -4.11
CA LEU A 39 19.47 29.40 -3.56
C LEU A 39 17.96 29.71 -3.38
N PRO A 40 17.58 30.59 -2.44
CA PRO A 40 16.18 30.86 -2.11
C PRO A 40 15.48 31.82 -3.09
N CYS A 41 14.22 31.52 -3.39
CA CYS A 41 13.29 32.41 -4.10
C CYS A 41 12.78 33.53 -3.17
N ASN A 42 12.96 34.78 -3.59
CA ASN A 42 12.46 35.97 -2.92
C ASN A 42 10.92 36.06 -2.97
N LEU A 43 10.32 36.41 -1.82
CA LEU A 43 8.91 36.71 -1.64
C LEU A 43 8.57 38.10 -2.22
N VAL A 44 7.48 38.16 -2.98
CA VAL A 44 6.88 39.41 -3.49
C VAL A 44 5.74 39.81 -2.56
N GLU A 45 5.81 41.00 -1.96
CA GLU A 45 4.77 41.56 -1.09
C GLU A 45 3.57 42.12 -1.90
N PRO A 46 2.31 42.01 -1.42
CA PRO A 46 1.17 42.63 -2.06
C PRO A 46 0.92 44.09 -1.59
N ARG A 47 0.80 45.01 -2.57
CA ARG A 47 0.37 46.41 -2.39
C ARG A 47 -1.14 46.50 -2.07
N ILE A 48 -1.48 47.18 -0.97
CA ILE A 48 -2.86 47.52 -0.59
C ILE A 48 -3.25 48.90 -1.17
N MET A 49 -4.28 48.96 -2.01
CA MET A 49 -4.92 50.21 -2.44
C MET A 49 -5.95 50.68 -1.40
N ARG A 50 -5.82 51.94 -0.96
CA ARG A 50 -6.81 52.63 -0.11
C ARG A 50 -7.85 53.35 -0.96
N ARG A 51 -9.13 53.26 -0.57
CA ARG A 51 -10.16 54.26 -0.93
C ARG A 51 -10.93 54.66 0.32
N SER A 52 -11.04 55.96 0.52
CA SER A 52 -11.81 56.66 1.56
C SER A 52 -13.30 56.74 1.18
N HIS A 53 -14.19 56.92 2.17
CA HIS A 53 -15.13 58.05 2.33
C HIS A 53 -16.16 57.78 3.46
N GLY A 54 -16.28 58.74 4.42
CA GLY A 54 -17.59 59.27 4.84
C GLY A 54 -18.36 58.71 6.06
N ARG A 55 -18.01 59.22 7.26
CA ARG A 55 -18.85 59.58 8.45
C ARG A 55 -20.09 58.77 8.88
N GLY A 56 -20.06 58.34 10.16
CA GLY A 56 -21.24 58.02 10.98
C GLY A 56 -20.85 57.30 12.29
N GLN A 57 -20.30 58.03 13.27
CA GLN A 57 -19.77 57.44 14.50
C GLN A 57 -20.89 57.05 15.47
N ARG A 58 -21.09 55.74 15.66
CA ARG A 58 -21.85 55.17 16.78
C ARG A 58 -20.96 54.08 17.38
N VAL A 59 -20.26 54.41 18.46
CA VAL A 59 -19.33 53.48 19.14
C VAL A 59 -20.17 52.47 19.92
N ILE A 60 -20.38 51.30 19.34
CA ILE A 60 -20.79 50.11 20.08
C ILE A 60 -19.49 49.51 20.61
N VAL A 61 -19.27 49.57 21.93
CA VAL A 61 -18.18 48.85 22.58
C VAL A 61 -18.58 47.37 22.60
N GLY A 62 -18.31 46.68 21.50
CA GLY A 62 -18.29 45.22 21.49
C GLY A 62 -17.08 44.79 22.30
N ALA A 63 -17.31 44.14 23.45
CA ALA A 63 -16.24 43.48 24.17
C ALA A 63 -15.54 42.51 23.21
N SER A 64 -14.25 42.75 22.96
CA SER A 64 -13.42 41.83 22.20
C SER A 64 -13.54 40.45 22.85
N PRO A 65 -13.85 39.37 22.10
CA PRO A 65 -13.62 38.05 22.63
C PRO A 65 -12.13 38.01 22.95
N THR A 66 -11.82 37.85 24.23
CA THR A 66 -10.44 37.59 24.67
C THR A 66 -10.03 36.37 23.87
N GLU A 67 -9.07 36.55 22.98
CA GLU A 67 -8.46 35.50 22.20
C GLU A 67 -7.72 34.62 23.20
N ALA A 68 -8.47 33.68 23.79
CA ALA A 68 -7.92 32.60 24.56
C ALA A 68 -7.08 31.81 23.55
N ALA A 69 -5.79 32.13 23.55
CA ALA A 69 -4.80 31.46 22.74
C ALA A 69 -5.05 29.96 22.87
N LEU A 70 -5.42 29.33 21.76
CA LEU A 70 -5.39 27.89 21.63
C LEU A 70 -3.95 27.48 21.86
N VAL A 71 -3.59 27.20 23.11
CA VAL A 71 -2.31 26.61 23.46
C VAL A 71 -2.31 25.25 22.77
N PRO A 72 -1.45 25.02 21.77
CA PRO A 72 -1.40 23.72 21.12
C PRO A 72 -1.05 22.69 22.19
N THR A 73 -1.98 21.79 22.50
CA THR A 73 -1.81 20.77 23.55
C THR A 73 -0.79 19.69 23.18
N LYS A 74 -0.21 19.78 21.97
CA LYS A 74 0.90 18.96 21.52
C LYS A 74 2.05 19.86 21.06
N PRO A 75 3.29 19.60 21.50
CA PRO A 75 4.45 20.32 20.99
C PRO A 75 4.52 20.15 19.46
N MET A 76 4.95 21.21 18.78
CA MET A 76 5.13 21.20 17.34
C MET A 76 6.18 20.14 16.97
N ILE A 77 5.85 19.28 16.01
CA ILE A 77 6.78 18.26 15.51
C ILE A 77 7.94 18.97 14.81
N THR A 78 9.16 18.65 15.25
CA THR A 78 10.41 19.18 14.67
C THR A 78 10.97 18.24 13.61
N LYS A 79 11.96 18.71 12.84
CA LYS A 79 12.69 17.85 11.90
C LYS A 79 13.41 16.72 12.65
N GLU A 80 13.93 17.03 13.82
CA GLU A 80 14.66 16.11 14.69
C GLU A 80 13.76 14.96 15.15
N ASP A 81 12.49 15.25 15.45
CA ASP A 81 11.49 14.22 15.78
C ASP A 81 11.25 13.25 14.60
N LEU A 82 11.19 13.77 13.38
CA LEU A 82 11.02 12.94 12.17
C LEU A 82 12.24 12.05 11.92
N VAL A 83 13.45 12.59 12.10
CA VAL A 83 14.70 11.82 12.00
C VAL A 83 14.76 10.77 13.10
N ALA A 84 14.42 11.13 14.33
CA ALA A 84 14.41 10.20 15.47
C ALA A 84 13.38 9.08 15.28
N TYR A 85 12.21 9.37 14.72
CA TYR A 85 11.20 8.37 14.38
C TYR A 85 11.76 7.32 13.41
N LEU A 86 12.42 7.74 12.32
CA LEU A 86 13.06 6.80 11.38
C LEU A 86 14.20 6.01 12.05
N ALA A 87 15.05 6.69 12.83
CA ALA A 87 16.16 6.06 13.55
C ALA A 87 15.69 5.05 14.60
N SER A 88 14.49 5.21 15.16
CA SER A 88 13.88 4.24 16.09
C SER A 88 13.60 2.86 15.43
N GLY A 89 13.60 2.81 14.10
CA GLY A 89 13.50 1.57 13.33
C GLY A 89 14.77 0.71 13.32
N CYS A 90 15.92 1.26 13.73
CA CYS A 90 17.19 0.53 13.78
C CYS A 90 17.11 -0.66 14.75
N LYS A 91 17.47 -1.86 14.28
CA LYS A 91 17.44 -3.09 15.07
C LYS A 91 18.80 -3.80 15.04
N PRO A 92 19.25 -4.39 16.17
CA PRO A 92 20.43 -5.26 16.15
C PRO A 92 20.15 -6.49 15.30
N LYS A 93 21.21 -7.11 14.75
CA LYS A 93 21.10 -8.24 13.81
C LYS A 93 20.21 -9.39 14.29
N GLY A 94 20.23 -9.72 15.59
CA GLY A 94 19.37 -10.77 16.16
C GLY A 94 17.86 -10.46 16.10
N ASN A 95 17.50 -9.19 15.92
CA ASN A 95 16.12 -8.72 15.83
C ASN A 95 15.69 -8.41 14.39
N TRP A 96 16.53 -8.70 13.39
CA TRP A 96 16.15 -8.61 11.99
C TRP A 96 15.09 -9.66 11.68
N ARG A 97 14.11 -9.29 10.86
CA ARG A 97 13.00 -10.14 10.46
C ARG A 97 12.75 -9.91 8.98
N ILE A 98 11.97 -10.80 8.38
CA ILE A 98 11.56 -10.78 6.98
C ILE A 98 10.05 -10.61 6.99
N GLY A 99 9.54 -9.49 6.49
CA GLY A 99 8.13 -9.34 6.13
C GLY A 99 7.97 -9.51 4.63
N ALA A 100 6.98 -10.27 4.18
CA ALA A 100 6.71 -10.41 2.75
C ALA A 100 5.29 -9.94 2.44
N GLU A 101 5.17 -9.19 1.35
CA GLU A 101 3.89 -8.74 0.83
C GLU A 101 3.72 -9.19 -0.60
N HIS A 102 2.50 -9.56 -0.97
CA HIS A 102 2.19 -9.92 -2.34
C HIS A 102 0.77 -9.58 -2.71
N GLU A 103 0.61 -9.09 -3.94
CA GLU A 103 -0.67 -8.74 -4.54
C GLU A 103 -1.04 -9.76 -5.63
N LYS A 104 -2.34 -9.87 -5.90
CA LYS A 104 -2.89 -10.77 -6.92
C LYS A 104 -4.21 -10.23 -7.45
N PHE A 105 -4.46 -10.45 -8.73
CA PHE A 105 -5.71 -10.08 -9.37
C PHE A 105 -6.75 -11.19 -9.19
N GLY A 106 -7.87 -10.86 -8.56
CA GLY A 106 -9.05 -11.73 -8.59
C GLY A 106 -9.79 -11.59 -9.93
N PHE A 107 -10.32 -12.69 -10.45
CA PHE A 107 -11.16 -12.67 -11.65
C PHE A 107 -12.25 -13.75 -11.60
N ASP A 108 -13.34 -13.50 -12.30
CA ASP A 108 -14.43 -14.45 -12.49
C ASP A 108 -14.03 -15.54 -13.49
N LEU A 109 -14.18 -16.81 -13.15
CA LEU A 109 -13.74 -17.93 -13.99
C LEU A 109 -14.58 -18.10 -15.27
N GLY A 110 -15.85 -17.67 -15.26
CA GLY A 110 -16.74 -17.78 -16.41
C GLY A 110 -16.51 -16.70 -17.47
N THR A 111 -16.16 -15.49 -17.04
CA THR A 111 -16.07 -14.29 -17.89
C THR A 111 -14.66 -13.74 -18.04
N LEU A 112 -13.73 -14.13 -17.16
CA LEU A 112 -12.37 -13.61 -17.04
C LEU A 112 -12.33 -12.10 -16.75
N ARG A 113 -13.41 -11.54 -16.21
CA ARG A 113 -13.49 -10.14 -15.79
C ARG A 113 -12.94 -9.96 -14.37
N PRO A 114 -12.37 -8.79 -14.03
CA PRO A 114 -11.97 -8.47 -12.66
C PRO A 114 -13.15 -8.60 -11.70
N LEU A 115 -12.88 -8.94 -10.44
CA LEU A 115 -13.93 -9.01 -9.43
C LEU A 115 -14.51 -7.63 -9.12
N ARG A 116 -15.82 -7.52 -8.99
CA ARG A 116 -16.44 -6.31 -8.41
C ARG A 116 -16.21 -6.27 -6.90
N TYR A 117 -16.37 -5.08 -6.32
CA TYR A 117 -16.21 -4.90 -4.87
C TYR A 117 -17.10 -5.86 -4.07
N GLU A 118 -18.35 -6.09 -4.49
CA GLU A 118 -19.29 -6.95 -3.76
C GLU A 118 -18.79 -8.40 -3.69
N GLN A 119 -18.16 -8.89 -4.76
CA GLN A 119 -17.55 -10.22 -4.79
C GLN A 119 -16.30 -10.29 -3.91
N ILE A 120 -15.52 -9.21 -3.85
CA ILE A 120 -14.37 -9.12 -2.94
C ILE A 120 -14.85 -9.09 -1.48
N ALA A 121 -15.92 -8.34 -1.18
CA ALA A 121 -16.50 -8.26 0.16
C ALA A 121 -17.03 -9.63 0.62
N GLU A 122 -17.74 -10.35 -0.25
CA GLU A 122 -18.18 -11.73 0.01
C GLU A 122 -16.99 -12.66 0.28
N LEU A 123 -15.91 -12.56 -0.50
CA LEU A 123 -14.69 -13.32 -0.27
C LEU A 123 -14.07 -13.00 1.10
N LEU A 124 -13.94 -11.72 1.46
CA LEU A 124 -13.37 -11.31 2.74
C LEU A 124 -14.23 -11.78 3.92
N HIS A 125 -15.56 -11.70 3.82
CA HIS A 125 -16.46 -12.25 4.83
C HIS A 125 -16.31 -13.77 4.97
N GLY A 126 -16.24 -14.49 3.85
CA GLY A 126 -16.04 -15.94 3.86
C GLY A 126 -14.70 -16.36 4.46
N ILE A 127 -13.62 -15.59 4.24
CA ILE A 127 -12.32 -15.84 4.88
C ILE A 127 -12.40 -15.55 6.38
N ALA A 128 -12.97 -14.40 6.77
CA ALA A 128 -13.12 -14.01 8.17
C ALA A 128 -13.87 -15.06 8.99
N GLU A 129 -14.99 -15.54 8.49
CA GLU A 129 -15.87 -16.48 9.20
C GLU A 129 -15.31 -17.90 9.25
N ARG A 130 -14.53 -18.31 8.25
CA ARG A 130 -13.99 -19.67 8.18
C ARG A 130 -12.66 -19.84 8.89
N PHE A 131 -11.87 -18.78 8.98
CA PHE A 131 -10.48 -18.82 9.45
C PHE A 131 -10.20 -17.85 10.59
N ASP A 132 -11.25 -17.29 11.20
CA ASP A 132 -11.17 -16.42 12.36
C ASP A 132 -10.24 -15.21 12.14
N TRP A 133 -10.47 -14.49 11.03
CA TRP A 133 -9.84 -13.19 10.82
C TRP A 133 -10.77 -12.06 11.28
N ASP A 134 -10.18 -11.05 11.92
CA ASP A 134 -10.90 -9.85 12.31
C ASP A 134 -11.18 -8.97 11.09
N LYS A 135 -12.42 -8.51 10.96
CA LYS A 135 -12.88 -7.68 9.84
C LYS A 135 -12.37 -6.24 10.00
N VAL A 136 -11.71 -5.70 8.98
CA VAL A 136 -11.32 -4.29 8.92
C VAL A 136 -12.36 -3.53 8.11
N MET A 137 -13.07 -2.60 8.76
CA MET A 137 -14.19 -1.86 8.18
C MET A 137 -13.83 -0.40 7.95
N GLU A 138 -14.34 0.18 6.85
CA GLU A 138 -14.36 1.62 6.60
C GLU A 138 -15.81 2.05 6.32
N GLY A 139 -16.44 2.66 7.33
CA GLY A 139 -17.90 2.78 7.34
C GLY A 139 -18.55 1.39 7.36
N ASP A 140 -19.50 1.17 6.46
CA ASP A 140 -20.21 -0.11 6.32
C ASP A 140 -19.48 -1.13 5.42
N ASN A 141 -18.37 -0.72 4.80
CA ASN A 141 -17.64 -1.52 3.83
C ASN A 141 -16.49 -2.29 4.49
N ILE A 142 -16.44 -3.61 4.29
CA ILE A 142 -15.25 -4.40 4.60
C ILE A 142 -14.15 -4.09 3.59
N ILE A 143 -12.96 -3.71 4.07
CA ILE A 143 -11.84 -3.27 3.23
C ILE A 143 -10.55 -4.06 3.45
N GLY A 144 -10.60 -5.04 4.34
CA GLY A 144 -9.47 -5.89 4.68
C GLY A 144 -9.77 -6.80 5.86
N LEU A 145 -8.74 -7.56 6.26
CA LEU A 145 -8.78 -8.47 7.39
C LEU A 145 -7.48 -8.35 8.18
N VAL A 146 -7.50 -8.69 9.47
CA VAL A 146 -6.30 -8.79 10.31
C VAL A 146 -6.33 -10.07 11.14
N GLN A 147 -5.18 -10.71 11.27
CA GLN A 147 -5.00 -11.88 12.14
C GLN A 147 -3.59 -11.85 12.71
N GLY A 148 -3.48 -11.57 14.01
CA GLY A 148 -2.19 -11.42 14.68
C GLY A 148 -1.35 -10.30 14.05
N LYS A 149 -0.24 -10.67 13.41
CA LYS A 149 0.67 -9.73 12.72
C LYS A 149 0.53 -9.75 11.19
N GLN A 150 -0.47 -10.46 10.67
CA GLN A 150 -0.79 -10.50 9.25
C GLN A 150 -2.01 -9.63 8.97
N SER A 151 -2.07 -9.06 7.78
CA SER A 151 -3.27 -8.38 7.30
C SER A 151 -3.53 -8.68 5.83
N ILE A 152 -4.80 -8.71 5.45
CA ILE A 152 -5.25 -8.74 4.06
C ILE A 152 -5.80 -7.35 3.74
N SER A 153 -5.31 -6.77 2.65
CA SER A 153 -5.63 -5.41 2.22
C SER A 153 -6.14 -5.39 0.78
N LEU A 154 -6.84 -4.32 0.44
CA LEU A 154 -7.25 -4.03 -0.93
C LEU A 154 -6.52 -2.81 -1.46
N GLU A 155 -5.92 -3.01 -2.62
CA GLU A 155 -5.37 -1.97 -3.50
C GLU A 155 -6.47 -1.30 -4.35
N PRO A 156 -6.19 -0.16 -5.00
CA PRO A 156 -7.22 0.64 -5.68
C PRO A 156 -8.06 -0.10 -6.71
N GLY A 157 -7.47 -1.05 -7.43
CA GLY A 157 -8.12 -1.87 -8.45
C GLY A 157 -8.66 -3.20 -7.94
N GLY A 158 -8.74 -3.39 -6.62
CA GLY A 158 -9.23 -4.62 -6.01
C GLY A 158 -8.23 -5.76 -6.01
N GLN A 159 -6.94 -5.47 -6.22
CA GLN A 159 -5.88 -6.46 -5.98
C GLN A 159 -5.90 -6.86 -4.51
N LEU A 160 -5.85 -8.17 -4.26
CA LEU A 160 -5.90 -8.73 -2.92
C LEU A 160 -4.47 -8.90 -2.39
N GLU A 161 -4.09 -8.03 -1.47
CA GLU A 161 -2.77 -8.04 -0.85
C GLU A 161 -2.78 -8.91 0.42
N LEU A 162 -1.71 -9.68 0.63
CA LEU A 162 -1.31 -10.14 1.95
C LEU A 162 -0.11 -9.31 2.41
N SER A 163 -0.20 -8.72 3.59
CA SER A 163 0.95 -8.25 4.36
C SER A 163 1.28 -9.28 5.44
N GLY A 164 2.42 -9.94 5.28
CA GLY A 164 2.88 -11.03 6.12
C GLY A 164 3.49 -10.57 7.45
N ALA A 165 3.54 -11.47 8.42
CA ALA A 165 4.17 -11.21 9.70
C ALA A 165 5.70 -11.06 9.55
N PRO A 166 6.37 -10.32 10.45
CA PRO A 166 7.83 -10.28 10.51
C PRO A 166 8.36 -11.61 11.08
N VAL A 167 8.87 -12.48 10.21
CA VAL A 167 9.37 -13.83 10.55
C VAL A 167 10.89 -13.94 10.49
N GLU A 168 11.45 -15.03 11.02
CA GLU A 168 12.91 -15.21 11.13
C GLU A 168 13.52 -15.89 9.91
N THR A 169 12.74 -16.70 9.20
CA THR A 169 13.24 -17.56 8.13
C THR A 169 12.35 -17.51 6.90
N LEU A 170 12.96 -17.73 5.73
CA LEU A 170 12.23 -17.84 4.46
C LEU A 170 11.26 -19.04 4.44
N HIS A 171 11.52 -20.09 5.22
CA HIS A 171 10.60 -21.22 5.36
C HIS A 171 9.29 -20.82 6.04
N GLN A 172 9.36 -19.95 7.05
CA GLN A 172 8.17 -19.38 7.69
C GLN A 172 7.40 -18.49 6.70
N THR A 173 8.10 -17.65 5.93
CA THR A 173 7.48 -16.83 4.86
C THR A 173 6.75 -17.70 3.84
N CYS A 174 7.39 -18.78 3.39
CA CYS A 174 6.78 -19.71 2.43
C CYS A 174 5.55 -20.42 3.03
N ALA A 175 5.61 -20.84 4.30
CA ALA A 175 4.47 -21.44 4.98
C ALA A 175 3.30 -20.46 5.12
N GLU A 176 3.58 -19.20 5.45
CA GLU A 176 2.59 -18.13 5.57
C GLU A 176 1.89 -17.85 4.23
N ILE A 177 2.66 -17.64 3.16
CA ILE A 177 2.11 -17.42 1.82
C ILE A 177 1.22 -18.60 1.39
N ASN A 178 1.67 -19.84 1.61
CA ASN A 178 0.89 -21.02 1.24
C ASN A 178 -0.39 -21.15 2.08
N SER A 179 -0.34 -20.82 3.37
CA SER A 179 -1.53 -20.78 4.23
C SER A 179 -2.55 -19.80 3.67
N HIS A 180 -2.13 -18.56 3.38
CA HIS A 180 -3.01 -17.55 2.82
C HIS A 180 -3.60 -17.97 1.47
N LEU A 181 -2.79 -18.48 0.54
CA LEU A 181 -3.27 -18.95 -0.77
C LEU A 181 -4.28 -20.09 -0.62
N SER A 182 -4.06 -21.01 0.32
CA SER A 182 -5.00 -22.11 0.61
C SER A 182 -6.33 -21.59 1.15
N GLN A 183 -6.30 -20.65 2.09
CA GLN A 183 -7.50 -20.03 2.66
C GLN A 183 -8.33 -19.31 1.59
N VAL A 184 -7.68 -18.43 0.81
CA VAL A 184 -8.32 -17.69 -0.29
C VAL A 184 -8.94 -18.65 -1.29
N LYS A 185 -8.18 -19.64 -1.76
CA LYS A 185 -8.66 -20.63 -2.73
C LYS A 185 -9.90 -21.38 -2.23
N SER A 186 -9.90 -21.78 -0.96
CA SER A 186 -10.99 -22.57 -0.38
C SER A 186 -12.35 -21.86 -0.34
N VAL A 187 -12.35 -20.52 -0.36
CA VAL A 187 -13.56 -19.68 -0.41
C VAL A 187 -13.86 -19.31 -1.86
N ALA A 188 -12.84 -18.87 -2.61
CA ALA A 188 -12.95 -18.44 -4.00
C ALA A 188 -13.50 -19.52 -4.95
N GLU A 189 -13.12 -20.80 -4.74
CA GLU A 189 -13.61 -21.91 -5.56
C GLU A 189 -15.14 -22.02 -5.54
N LYS A 190 -15.78 -21.79 -4.40
CA LYS A 190 -17.24 -21.83 -4.26
C LYS A 190 -17.93 -20.66 -4.96
N MET A 191 -17.21 -19.57 -5.14
CA MET A 191 -17.68 -18.34 -5.79
C MET A 191 -17.44 -18.34 -7.30
N GLY A 192 -16.76 -19.36 -7.85
CA GLY A 192 -16.32 -19.35 -9.25
C GLY A 192 -15.24 -18.31 -9.52
N VAL A 193 -14.40 -18.01 -8.53
CA VAL A 193 -13.36 -16.98 -8.60
C VAL A 193 -11.97 -17.61 -8.70
N GLY A 194 -11.14 -17.06 -9.58
CA GLY A 194 -9.73 -17.37 -9.72
C GLY A 194 -8.83 -16.20 -9.28
N PHE A 195 -7.54 -16.50 -9.07
CA PHE A 195 -6.52 -15.50 -8.77
C PHE A 195 -5.32 -15.63 -9.72
N LEU A 196 -4.77 -14.49 -10.14
CA LEU A 196 -3.63 -14.40 -11.05
C LEU A 196 -2.51 -13.55 -10.42
N GLY A 197 -1.33 -14.16 -10.25
CA GLY A 197 -0.11 -13.48 -9.80
C GLY A 197 0.76 -13.08 -10.98
N ILE A 198 0.56 -11.87 -11.50
CA ILE A 198 1.36 -11.28 -12.59
C ILE A 198 1.55 -9.78 -12.32
N GLY A 199 2.65 -9.19 -12.78
CA GLY A 199 2.96 -7.79 -12.49
C GLY A 199 2.00 -6.76 -13.11
N PHE A 200 1.30 -7.11 -14.19
CA PHE A 200 0.36 -6.21 -14.87
C PHE A 200 -0.87 -6.97 -15.40
N GLN A 201 -2.06 -6.39 -15.27
CA GLN A 201 -3.33 -6.95 -15.76
C GLN A 201 -3.30 -7.11 -17.29
N PRO A 202 -3.30 -8.35 -17.82
CA PRO A 202 -3.02 -8.57 -19.24
C PRO A 202 -4.21 -8.37 -20.19
N LYS A 203 -5.45 -8.26 -19.68
CA LYS A 203 -6.66 -8.36 -20.50
C LYS A 203 -7.56 -7.13 -20.49
N CYS A 204 -7.72 -6.50 -19.34
CA CYS A 204 -8.76 -5.50 -19.13
C CYS A 204 -8.22 -4.07 -19.22
N GLU A 205 -9.04 -3.18 -19.76
CA GLU A 205 -8.75 -1.76 -19.74
C GLU A 205 -9.06 -1.15 -18.38
N ILE A 206 -8.54 0.04 -18.12
CA ILE A 206 -8.68 0.68 -16.82
C ILE A 206 -10.15 1.00 -16.49
N GLU A 207 -10.98 1.23 -17.51
CA GLU A 207 -12.41 1.45 -17.38
C GLU A 207 -13.17 0.21 -16.89
N ASP A 208 -12.60 -0.98 -17.08
CA ASP A 208 -13.18 -2.25 -16.62
C ASP A 208 -12.79 -2.59 -15.18
N ILE A 209 -11.83 -1.87 -14.58
CA ILE A 209 -11.30 -2.19 -13.24
C ILE A 209 -12.27 -1.65 -12.17
N PRO A 210 -12.65 -2.46 -11.16
CA PRO A 210 -13.48 -2.01 -10.05
C PRO A 210 -12.82 -0.87 -9.28
N ILE A 211 -13.65 -0.10 -8.58
CA ILE A 211 -13.17 0.94 -7.67
C ILE A 211 -13.47 0.48 -6.26
N ILE A 212 -12.42 0.36 -5.44
CA ILE A 212 -12.56 -0.01 -4.04
C ILE A 212 -13.03 1.20 -3.22
N PRO A 213 -14.06 1.04 -2.35
CA PRO A 213 -14.67 2.13 -1.61
C PRO A 213 -13.83 2.55 -0.39
N LYS A 214 -12.62 3.06 -0.63
CA LYS A 214 -11.75 3.66 0.40
C LYS A 214 -11.58 5.14 0.15
N ALA A 215 -11.80 5.97 1.17
CA ALA A 215 -11.76 7.43 1.10
C ALA A 215 -10.43 7.94 0.56
N ARG A 216 -9.32 7.29 0.96
CA ARG A 216 -7.97 7.59 0.47
C ARG A 216 -7.89 7.48 -1.06
N PHE A 217 -8.51 6.48 -1.67
CA PHE A 217 -8.48 6.29 -3.12
C PHE A 217 -9.27 7.38 -3.86
N GLY A 218 -10.32 7.93 -3.25
CA GLY A 218 -11.06 9.08 -3.79
C GLY A 218 -10.20 10.34 -3.92
N ILE A 219 -9.32 10.60 -2.95
CA ILE A 219 -8.36 11.73 -3.01
C ILE A 219 -7.33 11.48 -4.11
N ILE A 220 -6.70 10.31 -4.03
CA ILE A 220 -5.59 9.91 -4.89
C ILE A 220 -6.01 9.89 -6.38
N ARG A 221 -7.22 9.40 -6.69
CA ARG A 221 -7.79 9.36 -8.04
C ARG A 221 -7.92 10.74 -8.69
N LYS A 222 -8.21 11.80 -7.91
CA LYS A 222 -8.33 13.18 -8.41
C LYS A 222 -6.98 13.82 -8.70
N TYR A 223 -5.94 13.39 -7.97
CA TYR A 223 -4.61 13.97 -8.04
C TYR A 223 -3.76 13.38 -9.17
N TRP A 224 -3.75 12.05 -9.34
CA TRP A 224 -2.83 11.39 -10.27
C TRP A 224 -2.86 11.84 -11.74
N PRO A 225 -4.02 12.16 -12.34
CA PRO A 225 -4.04 12.69 -13.70
C PRO A 225 -3.20 13.96 -13.89
N GLN A 226 -2.86 14.66 -12.80
CA GLN A 226 -2.09 15.91 -12.81
C GLN A 226 -0.57 15.69 -12.82
N VAL A 227 -0.08 14.50 -12.46
CA VAL A 227 1.37 14.26 -12.26
C VAL A 227 1.96 13.17 -13.16
N GLY A 228 1.14 12.43 -13.92
CA GLY A 228 1.65 11.48 -14.91
C GLY A 228 0.55 10.67 -15.59
N SER A 229 0.79 10.30 -16.86
CA SER A 229 -0.16 9.53 -17.67
C SER A 229 -0.34 8.08 -17.16
N LEU A 230 0.73 7.45 -16.68
CA LEU A 230 0.73 6.05 -16.21
C LEU A 230 0.31 5.87 -14.76
N ALA A 231 0.13 6.96 -14.00
CA ALA A 231 -0.16 6.88 -12.57
C ALA A 231 -1.46 6.11 -12.27
N ARG A 232 -2.44 6.21 -13.16
CA ARG A 232 -3.68 5.43 -13.06
C ARG A 232 -3.39 3.94 -13.26
N ASP A 233 -2.59 3.56 -14.25
CA ASP A 233 -2.28 2.15 -14.51
C ASP A 233 -1.54 1.49 -13.36
N VAL A 234 -0.60 2.20 -12.74
CA VAL A 234 0.13 1.70 -11.56
C VAL A 234 -0.81 1.43 -10.38
N MET A 235 -1.90 2.17 -10.23
CA MET A 235 -2.84 1.90 -9.13
C MET A 235 -3.78 0.72 -9.41
N TYR A 236 -4.29 0.67 -10.63
CA TYR A 236 -5.44 -0.18 -10.96
C TYR A 236 -5.04 -1.49 -11.65
N ARG A 237 -3.87 -1.53 -12.29
CA ARG A 237 -3.48 -2.62 -13.19
C ARG A 237 -2.15 -3.26 -12.87
N THR A 238 -1.47 -2.93 -11.77
CA THR A 238 -0.25 -3.65 -11.35
C THR A 238 -0.45 -4.50 -10.10
N CYS A 239 0.39 -5.51 -9.96
CA CYS A 239 0.60 -6.25 -8.71
C CYS A 239 2.12 -6.32 -8.41
N THR A 240 2.50 -6.42 -7.15
CA THR A 240 3.89 -6.59 -6.71
C THR A 240 4.09 -7.78 -5.75
N VAL A 241 5.35 -8.18 -5.62
CA VAL A 241 5.88 -8.93 -4.48
C VAL A 241 6.98 -8.08 -3.87
N GLN A 242 6.87 -7.81 -2.57
CA GLN A 242 7.80 -6.96 -1.84
C GLN A 242 8.31 -7.68 -0.60
N VAL A 243 9.58 -7.44 -0.25
CA VAL A 243 10.17 -7.83 1.03
C VAL A 243 10.47 -6.60 1.87
N LYS A 244 10.26 -6.69 3.17
CA LYS A 244 10.52 -5.67 4.19
C LYS A 244 11.48 -6.19 5.24
#